data_AF-A0A9X2XWZ3-F1
#
_entry.id   AF-A0A9X2XWZ3-F1
#
_cell.length_a   1.000
_cell.length_b   1.000
_cell.length_c   1.000
_cell.angle_alpha   90.00
_cell.angle_beta   90.00
_cell.angle_gamma   90.00
#
_symmetry.space_group_name_H-M   'P 1'
#
loop_
_entity.id
_entity.type
_entity.pdbx_description
1 polymer ?
#
loop_
_entity_poly.entity_id
_entity_poly.type
_entity_poly.pdbx_seq_one_letter_code
_entity_poly.pdbx_strand_id
1 'polypeptide(L)'
;MSTTINNEFSHDEEMEARIWAYIDGLSEEKSFIEQLIRENAVWRAKYNELVELNQLLHATELEQPSMRFTKNVMEEISKIQIAPATKEYINKYIIRGIAAFFITVIVGFLIYGFSQVNWSAGNASKHAGIDFTQVDYSRMFNNTFVNLFMMANIILGLMLLDRYLSSKKKQWQ
;
A
#
# COMPACT_ATOMS: atom_id res chain seq x y z
N MET A 1 35.53 -32.37 34.70
CA MET A 1 36.14 -31.02 34.62
C MET A 1 36.02 -30.39 33.22
N SER A 2 35.65 -31.14 32.18
CA SER A 2 35.58 -30.62 30.80
C SER A 2 34.22 -30.03 30.37
N THR A 3 33.16 -30.19 31.17
CA THR A 3 31.81 -29.67 30.83
C THR A 3 31.60 -28.21 31.24
N THR A 4 32.32 -27.72 32.26
CA THR A 4 32.18 -26.35 32.76
C THR A 4 32.79 -25.32 31.80
N ILE A 5 33.89 -25.68 31.13
CA ILE A 5 34.65 -24.76 30.26
C ILE A 5 33.86 -24.39 29.00
N ASN A 6 33.10 -25.35 28.44
CA ASN A 6 32.28 -25.11 27.25
C ASN A 6 31.06 -24.23 27.54
N ASN A 7 30.57 -24.21 28.79
CA ASN A 7 29.41 -23.42 29.16
C ASN A 7 29.80 -21.96 29.47
N GLU A 8 30.99 -21.71 29.99
CA GLU A 8 31.47 -20.36 30.30
C GLU A 8 31.74 -19.57 29.00
N PHE A 9 32.34 -20.22 28.00
CA PHE A 9 32.61 -19.63 26.69
C PHE A 9 31.35 -19.18 25.93
N SER A 10 30.24 -19.94 26.03
CA SER A 10 28.99 -19.58 25.35
C SER A 10 28.30 -18.35 25.98
N HIS A 11 28.44 -18.16 27.30
CA HIS A 11 27.85 -17.01 27.99
C HIS A 11 28.58 -15.70 27.65
N ASP A 12 29.89 -15.77 27.44
CA ASP A 12 30.69 -14.62 27.02
C ASP A 12 30.39 -14.20 25.58
N GLU A 13 30.24 -15.16 24.65
CA GLU A 13 29.82 -14.88 23.27
C GLU A 13 28.42 -14.25 23.19
N GLU A 14 27.47 -14.75 23.98
CA GLU A 14 26.12 -14.17 24.06
C GLU A 14 26.13 -12.75 24.65
N MET A 15 26.98 -12.51 25.67
CA MET A 15 27.16 -11.19 26.25
C MET A 15 27.74 -10.21 25.23
N GLU A 16 28.79 -10.60 24.53
CA GLU A 16 29.42 -9.77 23.50
C GLU A 16 28.45 -9.47 22.35
N ALA A 17 27.70 -10.47 21.86
CA ALA A 17 26.70 -10.26 20.80
C ALA A 17 25.62 -9.24 21.19
N ARG A 18 25.13 -9.30 22.44
CA ARG A 18 24.15 -8.33 22.97
C ARG A 18 24.74 -6.92 23.06
N ILE A 19 26.00 -6.80 23.51
CA ILE A 19 26.68 -5.52 23.60
C ILE A 19 26.94 -4.93 22.20
N TRP A 20 27.33 -5.74 21.21
CA TRP A 20 27.46 -5.32 19.82
C TRP A 20 26.15 -4.79 19.23
N ALA A 21 25.05 -5.53 19.40
CA ALA A 21 23.74 -5.07 18.96
C ALA A 21 23.32 -3.75 19.62
N TYR A 22 23.74 -3.50 20.86
CA TYR A 22 23.53 -2.23 21.54
C TYR A 22 24.36 -1.10 20.94
N ILE A 23 25.65 -1.32 20.66
CA ILE A 23 26.56 -0.34 20.04
C ILE A 23 26.06 0.08 18.65
N ASP A 24 25.60 -0.88 17.84
CA ASP A 24 25.05 -0.63 16.50
C ASP A 24 23.64 -0.02 16.50
N GLY A 25 23.00 0.06 17.68
CA GLY A 25 21.64 0.57 17.84
C GLY A 25 20.54 -0.37 17.35
N LEU A 26 20.88 -1.62 17.01
CA LEU A 26 19.98 -2.69 16.55
C LEU A 26 19.35 -3.50 17.70
N SER A 27 19.74 -3.25 18.95
CA SER A 27 19.18 -3.93 20.12
C SER A 27 17.72 -3.56 20.36
N GLU A 28 16.88 -4.58 20.56
CA GLU A 28 15.48 -4.47 20.98
C GLU A 28 15.35 -4.10 22.48
N GLU A 29 16.38 -4.38 23.30
CA GLU A 29 16.37 -4.25 24.76
C GLU A 29 17.39 -3.23 25.29
N LYS A 30 17.42 -2.02 24.70
CA LYS A 30 18.44 -1.00 25.00
C LYS A 30 18.54 -0.62 26.48
N SER A 31 17.41 -0.40 27.16
CA SER A 31 17.40 0.01 28.58
C SER A 31 17.89 -1.09 29.53
N PHE A 32 17.61 -2.35 29.21
CA PHE A 32 18.04 -3.49 30.02
C PHE A 32 19.56 -3.65 29.95
N ILE A 33 20.13 -3.58 28.75
CA ILE A 33 21.58 -3.65 28.55
C ILE A 33 22.29 -2.44 29.19
N GLU A 34 21.72 -1.24 29.10
CA GLU A 34 22.29 -0.06 29.76
C GLU A 34 22.35 -0.23 31.28
N GLN A 35 21.30 -0.79 31.88
CA GLN A 35 21.29 -1.11 33.30
C GLN A 35 22.36 -2.16 33.66
N LEU A 36 22.51 -3.21 32.84
CA LEU A 36 23.54 -4.24 33.05
C LEU A 36 24.97 -3.67 32.94
N ILE A 37 25.24 -2.78 32.00
CA ILE A 37 26.55 -2.09 31.88
C ILE A 37 26.82 -1.21 33.12
N ARG A 38 25.76 -0.62 33.70
CA ARG A 38 25.88 0.22 34.90
C ARG A 38 26.09 -0.60 36.17
N GLU A 39 25.39 -1.71 36.32
CA GLU A 39 25.38 -2.51 37.55
C GLU A 39 26.50 -3.57 37.59
N ASN A 40 26.89 -4.12 36.44
CA ASN A 40 27.86 -5.21 36.35
C ASN A 40 29.21 -4.75 35.80
N ALA A 41 30.28 -4.95 36.60
CA ALA A 41 31.64 -4.58 36.23
C ALA A 41 32.19 -5.35 35.02
N VAL A 42 31.78 -6.62 34.83
CA VAL A 42 32.21 -7.46 33.70
C VAL A 42 31.64 -6.91 32.38
N TRP A 43 30.34 -6.56 32.38
CA TRP A 43 29.66 -5.97 31.22
C TRP A 43 30.26 -4.62 30.84
N ARG A 44 30.62 -3.80 31.82
CA ARG A 44 31.25 -2.50 31.58
C ARG A 44 32.65 -2.64 30.97
N ALA A 45 33.45 -3.58 31.47
CA ALA A 45 34.78 -3.83 30.92
C ALA A 45 34.69 -4.28 29.46
N LYS A 46 33.80 -5.22 29.15
CA LYS A 46 33.54 -5.70 27.78
C LYS A 46 33.00 -4.61 26.86
N TYR A 47 32.07 -3.77 27.34
CA TYR A 47 31.58 -2.63 26.56
C TYR A 47 32.71 -1.66 26.16
N ASN A 48 33.60 -1.31 27.09
CA ASN A 48 34.71 -0.41 26.79
C ASN A 48 35.71 -1.02 25.80
N GLU A 49 36.01 -2.32 25.93
CA GLU A 49 36.85 -3.06 24.98
C GLU A 49 36.26 -3.02 23.57
N LEU A 50 34.97 -3.33 23.43
CA LEU A 50 34.29 -3.33 22.12
C LEU A 50 34.18 -1.94 21.50
N VAL A 51 33.95 -0.91 22.31
CA VAL A 51 33.93 0.48 21.84
C VAL A 51 35.32 0.93 21.36
N GLU A 52 36.38 0.57 22.07
CA GLU A 52 37.76 0.85 21.66
C GLU A 52 38.09 0.16 20.33
N LEU A 53 37.72 -1.12 20.19
CA LEU A 53 37.86 -1.85 18.92
C LEU A 53 37.08 -1.19 17.78
N ASN A 54 35.83 -0.79 18.03
CA ASN A 54 35.02 -0.10 17.04
C ASN A 54 35.64 1.24 16.61
N GLN A 55 36.19 2.00 17.57
CA GLN A 55 36.90 3.25 17.28
C GLN A 55 38.18 3.01 16.47
N LEU A 56 38.94 1.96 16.78
CA LEU A 56 40.13 1.56 16.00
C LEU A 56 39.76 1.17 14.56
N LEU A 57 38.66 0.43 14.37
CA LEU A 57 38.13 0.09 13.05
C LEU A 57 37.67 1.35 12.28
N HIS A 58 37.03 2.30 12.94
CA HIS A 58 36.66 3.58 12.31
C HIS A 58 37.86 4.49 12.02
N ALA A 59 38.93 4.38 12.81
CA ALA A 59 40.17 5.13 12.62
C ALA A 59 41.04 4.55 11.50
N THR A 60 40.85 3.28 11.12
CA THR A 60 41.42 2.77 9.87
C THR A 60 40.73 3.44 8.69
N GLU A 61 41.53 4.04 7.80
CA GLU A 61 41.00 4.72 6.62
C GLU A 61 40.13 3.74 5.82
N LEU A 62 38.89 4.16 5.53
CA LEU A 62 38.01 3.44 4.63
C LEU A 62 38.69 3.40 3.25
N GLU A 63 39.36 2.28 2.94
CA GLU A 63 39.84 2.03 1.58
C GLU A 63 38.65 2.19 0.64
N GLN A 64 38.73 3.17 -0.26
CA GLN A 64 37.67 3.37 -1.23
C GLN A 64 37.46 2.06 -1.98
N PRO A 65 36.22 1.57 -2.06
CA PRO A 65 35.95 0.35 -2.81
C PRO A 65 36.43 0.56 -4.24
N SER A 66 36.95 -0.50 -4.86
CA SER A 66 37.40 -0.40 -6.25
C SER A 66 36.28 0.16 -7.13
N MET A 67 36.62 1.05 -8.06
CA MET A 67 35.66 1.62 -9.01
C MET A 67 34.85 0.54 -9.76
N ARG A 68 35.42 -0.66 -9.95
CA ARG A 68 34.75 -1.82 -10.55
C ARG A 68 33.74 -2.47 -9.61
N PHE A 69 34.00 -2.56 -8.31
CA PHE A 69 33.05 -3.11 -7.35
C PHE A 69 31.81 -2.24 -7.23
N THR A 70 31.97 -0.93 -7.03
CA THR A 70 30.84 0.01 -7.00
C THR A 70 30.03 -0.05 -8.29
N LYS A 71 30.71 -0.14 -9.44
CA LYS A 71 30.04 -0.31 -10.73
C LYS A 71 29.27 -1.62 -10.82
N ASN A 72 29.87 -2.75 -10.44
CA ASN A 72 29.23 -4.07 -10.50
C ASN A 72 28.02 -4.14 -9.56
N VAL A 73 28.13 -3.59 -8.34
CA VAL A 73 27.04 -3.55 -7.36
C VAL A 73 25.92 -2.63 -7.84
N MET A 74 26.23 -1.44 -8.34
CA MET A 74 25.23 -0.53 -8.88
C MET A 74 24.54 -1.10 -10.12
N GLU A 75 25.29 -1.78 -10.99
CA GLU A 75 24.75 -2.47 -12.16
C GLU A 75 23.78 -3.59 -11.73
N GLU A 76 24.15 -4.42 -10.75
CA GLU A 76 23.29 -5.49 -10.25
C GLU A 76 22.05 -4.97 -9.49
N ILE A 77 22.21 -3.93 -8.67
CA ILE A 77 21.09 -3.29 -7.99
C ILE A 77 20.18 -2.60 -9.01
N SER A 78 20.72 -1.95 -10.04
CA SER A 78 19.91 -1.28 -11.07
C SER A 78 19.07 -2.25 -11.90
N LYS A 79 19.53 -3.50 -12.08
CA LYS A 79 18.73 -4.56 -12.72
C LYS A 79 17.51 -4.93 -11.88
N ILE A 80 17.60 -4.82 -10.55
CA ILE A 80 16.53 -5.19 -9.61
C ILE A 80 15.67 -3.97 -9.24
N GLN A 81 16.25 -2.77 -9.22
CA GLN A 81 15.66 -1.54 -8.70
C GLN A 81 16.02 -0.35 -9.58
N ILE A 82 15.27 -0.12 -10.66
CA ILE A 82 14.68 1.16 -11.08
C ILE A 82 13.70 0.78 -12.21
N ALA A 83 12.56 0.19 -11.85
CA ALA A 83 11.36 0.52 -12.58
C ALA A 83 10.79 1.74 -11.84
N PRO A 84 10.85 2.97 -12.39
CA PRO A 84 10.15 4.08 -11.77
C PRO A 84 8.72 3.63 -11.54
N ALA A 85 8.22 3.86 -10.32
CA ALA A 85 6.86 3.51 -9.92
C ALA A 85 5.94 3.80 -11.11
N THR A 86 5.27 2.77 -11.61
CA THR A 86 4.31 2.79 -12.71
C THR A 86 3.18 3.76 -12.37
N LYS A 87 3.45 5.07 -12.46
CA LYS A 87 2.50 6.15 -12.25
C LYS A 87 1.54 6.30 -13.43
N GLU A 88 1.56 5.36 -14.36
CA GLU A 88 0.85 5.47 -15.63
C GLU A 88 0.14 4.18 -16.05
N TYR A 89 -0.36 3.37 -15.11
CA TYR A 89 -1.18 2.19 -15.48
C TYR A 89 -2.68 2.50 -15.65
N ILE A 90 -3.06 3.78 -15.70
CA ILE A 90 -4.45 4.19 -15.94
C ILE A 90 -4.48 5.12 -17.16
N ASN A 91 -4.76 4.54 -18.32
CA ASN A 91 -4.94 5.29 -19.54
C ASN A 91 -6.20 6.20 -19.43
N LYS A 92 -6.01 7.51 -19.59
CA LYS A 92 -7.10 8.52 -19.58
C LYS A 92 -8.20 8.22 -20.62
N TYR A 93 -7.88 7.52 -21.70
CA TYR A 93 -8.85 7.04 -22.69
C TYR A 93 -9.84 6.02 -22.11
N ILE A 94 -9.42 5.18 -21.15
CA ILE A 94 -10.32 4.23 -20.46
C ILE A 94 -11.32 4.99 -19.58
N ILE A 95 -10.87 5.98 -18.82
CA ILE A 95 -11.75 6.86 -18.03
C ILE A 95 -12.75 7.56 -18.96
N ARG A 96 -12.28 8.10 -20.08
CA ARG A 96 -13.14 8.82 -21.04
C ARG A 96 -14.16 7.89 -21.70
N GLY A 97 -13.78 6.66 -22.06
CA GLY A 97 -14.68 5.66 -22.64
C GLY A 97 -15.79 5.25 -21.67
N ILE A 98 -15.44 5.03 -20.40
CA ILE A 98 -16.42 4.68 -19.35
C ILE A 98 -17.33 5.88 -19.05
N ALA A 99 -16.79 7.10 -18.92
CA ALA A 99 -17.58 8.30 -18.70
C ALA A 99 -18.57 8.56 -19.85
N ALA A 100 -18.13 8.38 -21.10
CA ALA A 100 -19.00 8.48 -22.27
C ALA A 100 -20.14 7.46 -22.20
N PHE A 101 -19.84 6.20 -21.84
CA PHE A 101 -20.85 5.15 -21.68
C PHE A 101 -21.92 5.51 -20.64
N PHE A 102 -21.53 5.98 -19.45
CA PHE A 102 -22.52 6.41 -18.45
C PHE A 102 -23.41 7.56 -18.94
N ILE A 103 -22.85 8.52 -19.68
CA ILE A 103 -23.62 9.64 -20.24
C ILE A 103 -24.63 9.13 -21.27
N THR A 104 -24.22 8.27 -22.21
CA THR A 104 -25.17 7.70 -23.20
C THR A 104 -26.30 6.92 -22.54
N VAL A 105 -26.01 6.25 -21.44
CA VAL A 105 -26.98 5.46 -20.67
C VAL A 105 -27.99 6.36 -19.98
N ILE A 106 -27.52 7.40 -19.30
CA ILE A 106 -28.39 8.40 -18.67
C ILE A 106 -29.28 9.07 -19.72
N VAL A 107 -28.71 9.44 -20.87
CA VAL A 107 -29.47 10.04 -21.98
C VAL A 107 -30.50 9.05 -22.53
N GLY A 108 -30.14 7.77 -22.72
CA GLY A 108 -31.07 6.74 -23.16
C GLY A 108 -32.24 6.55 -22.18
N PHE A 109 -31.97 6.58 -20.88
CA PHE A 109 -33.00 6.48 -19.84
C PHE A 109 -33.91 7.72 -19.83
N LEU A 110 -33.36 8.91 -20.02
CA LEU A 110 -34.14 10.15 -20.14
C LEU A 110 -35.04 10.14 -21.38
N ILE A 111 -34.54 9.73 -22.55
CA ILE A 111 -35.34 9.63 -23.78
C ILE A 111 -36.46 8.61 -23.61
N TYR A 112 -36.15 7.43 -23.06
CA TYR A 112 -37.15 6.39 -22.81
C TYR A 112 -38.19 6.83 -21.78
N GLY A 113 -37.75 7.47 -20.69
CA GLY A 113 -38.61 8.02 -19.65
C GLY A 113 -39.55 9.08 -20.21
N PHE A 114 -39.04 10.04 -20.99
CA PHE A 114 -39.87 11.07 -21.63
C PHE A 114 -40.78 10.50 -22.72
N SER A 115 -40.37 9.46 -23.45
CA SER A 115 -41.24 8.77 -24.42
C SER A 115 -42.44 8.08 -23.78
N GLN A 116 -42.36 7.72 -22.50
CA GLN A 116 -43.49 7.17 -21.75
C GLN A 116 -44.36 8.23 -21.08
N VAL A 117 -43.93 9.50 -21.08
CA VAL A 117 -44.76 10.61 -20.59
C VAL A 117 -45.85 10.87 -21.63
N ASN A 118 -47.09 10.54 -21.27
CA ASN A 118 -48.25 10.71 -22.13
C ASN A 118 -48.56 12.21 -22.26
N TRP A 119 -48.02 12.86 -23.29
CA TRP A 119 -48.16 14.32 -23.53
C TRP A 119 -49.54 14.70 -24.12
N SER A 120 -50.56 13.88 -23.87
CA SER A 120 -51.96 14.14 -24.19
C SER A 120 -52.67 14.68 -22.95
N ALA A 121 -52.28 15.87 -22.48
CA ALA A 121 -53.09 16.66 -21.55
C ALA A 121 -53.86 17.73 -22.34
N GLY A 122 -54.66 17.27 -23.30
CA GLY A 122 -55.76 18.04 -23.86
C GLY A 122 -56.92 18.04 -22.87
N ASN A 123 -56.97 19.10 -22.08
CA ASN A 123 -58.13 19.60 -21.33
C ASN A 123 -58.43 18.99 -19.94
N ALA A 124 -58.74 19.91 -19.02
CA ALA A 124 -59.28 19.77 -17.66
C ALA A 124 -58.32 19.41 -16.53
N SER A 125 -57.76 20.46 -15.92
CA SER A 125 -57.69 20.66 -14.47
C SER A 125 -57.40 19.41 -13.60
N LYS A 126 -56.12 19.11 -13.39
CA LYS A 126 -55.54 18.70 -12.09
C LYS A 126 -54.03 18.51 -12.26
N HIS A 127 -53.27 19.32 -11.52
CA HIS A 127 -51.84 19.21 -11.24
C HIS A 127 -50.90 19.08 -12.44
N ALA A 128 -50.22 20.18 -12.77
CA ALA A 128 -48.93 20.18 -13.45
C ALA A 128 -47.83 19.59 -12.54
N GLY A 129 -48.04 18.37 -12.07
CA GLY A 129 -47.06 17.56 -11.36
C GLY A 129 -46.78 16.37 -12.25
N ILE A 130 -45.52 16.21 -12.66
CA ILE A 130 -45.05 15.01 -13.34
C ILE A 130 -45.39 13.83 -12.42
N ASP A 131 -46.38 13.03 -12.80
CA ASP A 131 -46.87 11.95 -11.96
C ASP A 131 -45.93 10.74 -12.11
N PHE A 132 -44.84 10.75 -11.34
CA PHE A 132 -43.81 9.71 -11.31
C PHE A 132 -44.36 8.33 -10.89
N THR A 133 -45.62 8.28 -10.43
CA THR A 133 -46.31 7.04 -10.03
C THR A 133 -46.83 6.22 -11.21
N GLN A 134 -46.90 6.79 -12.43
CA GLN A 134 -47.29 6.08 -13.64
C GLN A 134 -46.11 5.45 -14.40
N VAL A 135 -44.88 5.63 -13.90
CA VAL A 135 -43.72 4.95 -14.47
C VAL A 135 -43.80 3.48 -14.06
N ASP A 136 -44.03 2.62 -15.04
CA ASP A 136 -44.24 1.18 -14.87
C ASP A 136 -42.91 0.49 -14.55
N TYR A 137 -42.35 0.74 -13.36
CA TYR A 137 -41.07 0.22 -12.89
C TYR A 137 -41.03 -1.32 -12.96
N SER A 138 -42.16 -1.98 -12.69
CA SER A 138 -42.28 -3.44 -12.78
C SER A 138 -41.95 -3.96 -14.18
N ARG A 139 -42.42 -3.29 -15.25
CA ARG A 139 -42.13 -3.68 -16.64
C ARG A 139 -40.68 -3.37 -17.03
N MET A 140 -40.11 -2.29 -16.48
CA MET A 140 -38.70 -1.94 -16.70
C MET A 140 -37.75 -2.95 -16.05
N PHE A 141 -37.99 -3.36 -14.80
CA PHE A 141 -37.10 -4.30 -14.08
C PHE A 141 -37.31 -5.77 -14.46
N ASN A 142 -38.48 -6.15 -14.98
CA ASN A 142 -38.74 -7.51 -15.49
C ASN A 142 -38.13 -7.76 -16.89
N ASN A 143 -37.72 -6.70 -17.60
CA ASN A 143 -37.06 -6.88 -18.88
C ASN A 143 -35.64 -7.44 -18.68
N THR A 144 -35.40 -8.67 -19.15
CA THR A 144 -34.10 -9.36 -19.12
C THR A 144 -32.95 -8.47 -19.61
N PHE A 145 -33.18 -7.63 -20.61
CA PHE A 145 -32.16 -6.72 -21.13
C PHE A 145 -31.80 -5.61 -20.14
N VAL A 146 -32.80 -5.03 -19.47
CA VAL A 146 -32.60 -3.99 -18.45
C VAL A 146 -31.95 -4.59 -17.20
N ASN A 147 -32.34 -5.81 -16.79
CA ASN A 147 -31.72 -6.49 -15.66
C ASN A 147 -30.24 -6.83 -15.94
N LEU A 148 -29.93 -7.36 -17.12
CA LEU A 148 -28.54 -7.61 -17.55
C LEU A 148 -27.73 -6.30 -17.58
N PHE A 149 -28.35 -5.23 -18.06
CA PHE A 149 -27.75 -3.91 -18.11
C PHE A 149 -27.47 -3.35 -16.70
N MET A 150 -28.42 -3.47 -15.78
CA MET A 150 -28.22 -3.08 -14.38
C MET A 150 -27.12 -3.91 -13.71
N MET A 151 -27.09 -5.22 -13.96
CA MET A 151 -26.03 -6.10 -13.43
C MET A 151 -24.64 -5.69 -13.94
N ALA A 152 -24.51 -5.37 -15.23
CA ALA A 152 -23.25 -4.87 -15.78
C ALA A 152 -22.83 -3.53 -15.14
N ASN A 153 -23.76 -2.59 -14.94
CA ASN A 153 -23.46 -1.30 -14.30
C ASN A 153 -23.06 -1.45 -12.83
N ILE A 154 -23.70 -2.37 -12.09
CA ILE A 154 -23.36 -2.64 -10.69
C ILE A 154 -21.94 -3.24 -10.61
N ILE A 155 -21.62 -4.24 -11.44
CA ILE A 155 -20.29 -4.86 -11.47
C ILE A 155 -19.21 -3.82 -11.83
N LEU A 156 -19.47 -3.00 -12.85
CA LEU A 156 -18.56 -1.91 -13.23
C LEU A 156 -18.40 -0.88 -12.11
N GLY A 157 -19.50 -0.51 -11.44
CA GLY A 157 -19.48 0.41 -10.29
C GLY A 157 -18.66 -0.13 -9.13
N LEU A 158 -18.82 -1.41 -8.78
CA LEU A 158 -18.02 -2.08 -7.74
C LEU A 158 -16.55 -2.18 -8.11
N MET A 159 -16.23 -2.56 -9.36
CA MET A 159 -14.85 -2.61 -9.84
C MET A 159 -14.18 -1.22 -9.78
N LEU A 160 -14.91 -0.16 -10.10
CA LEU A 160 -14.42 1.22 -9.98
C LEU A 160 -14.24 1.64 -8.53
N LEU A 161 -15.18 1.29 -7.65
CA LEU A 161 -15.10 1.60 -6.23
C LEU A 161 -13.88 0.93 -5.59
N ASP A 162 -13.64 -0.34 -5.94
CA ASP A 162 -12.47 -1.10 -5.48
C ASP A 162 -11.16 -0.48 -6.01
N ARG A 163 -11.13 -0.09 -7.29
CA ARG A 163 -9.99 0.64 -7.88
C ARG A 163 -9.78 2.02 -7.24
N TYR A 164 -10.85 2.74 -6.91
CA TYR A 164 -10.78 4.05 -6.26
C TYR A 164 -10.25 3.94 -4.83
N LEU A 165 -10.74 2.98 -4.04
CA LEU A 165 -10.28 2.72 -2.68
C LEU A 165 -8.82 2.25 -2.64
N SER A 166 -8.42 1.34 -3.54
CA SER A 166 -7.03 0.87 -3.64
C SER A 166 -6.05 1.98 -4.07
N SER A 167 -6.49 2.91 -4.93
CA SER A 167 -5.68 4.07 -5.30
C SER A 167 -5.45 5.06 -4.13
N LYS A 168 -6.41 5.18 -3.21
CA LYS A 168 -6.31 6.01 -2.00
C LYS A 168 -5.37 5.39 -0.96
N LYS A 169 -5.41 4.07 -0.74
CA LYS A 169 -4.54 3.39 0.24
C LYS A 169 -3.05 3.59 -0.03
N LYS A 170 -2.66 3.76 -1.29
CA LYS A 170 -1.26 3.99 -1.70
C LYS A 170 -0.76 5.43 -1.44
N GLN A 171 -1.62 6.35 -1.00
CA GLN A 171 -1.23 7.72 -0.62
C GLN A 171 -1.04 7.89 0.91
N TRP A 172 -1.37 6.87 1.71
CA TRP A 172 -1.26 6.88 3.18
C TRP A 172 -0.11 5.99 3.71
N GLN A 173 0.71 5.45 2.82
CA GLN A 173 2.00 4.81 3.11
C GLN A 173 3.09 5.57 2.37
#